data_AF-A0A355H4D9-F1
#
_entry.id   AF-A0A355H4D9-F1
#
_cell.length_a   1.000
_cell.length_b   1.000
_cell.length_c   1.000
_cell.angle_alpha   90.00
_cell.angle_beta   90.00
_cell.angle_gamma   90.00
#
_symmetry.space_group_name_H-M   'P 1'
#
loop_
_entity.id
_entity.type
_entity.pdbx_description
1 polymer ?
#
loop_
_entity_poly.entity_id
_entity_poly.type
_entity_poly.pdbx_seq_one_letter_code
_entity_poly.pdbx_strand_id
1 'polypeptide(L)'
;MPNTRKEMEIMWDLIATYRSMDRDGLIESIANHIEFSQCKNRYTAEDFDIYRSFALSIRDRLVEFWNDTQQTYQKKQCKQVYYFSLEYLIGRSLKNNLLNLGIMNAGGDAIRKIGYDLEELQELEHDAGLGNGGLGRLAACFLESMATLQLPAHGYGIRY
;
A
#
# COMPACT_ATOMS: atom_id res chain seq x y z
N MET A 1 17.18 -20.84 -3.58
CA MET A 1 16.05 -21.66 -3.07
C MET A 1 15.49 -20.95 -1.84
N PRO A 2 14.16 -20.95 -1.61
CA PRO A 2 13.61 -20.43 -0.37
C PRO A 2 14.20 -21.20 0.81
N ASN A 3 14.48 -20.52 1.92
CA ASN A 3 15.13 -21.12 3.08
C ASN A 3 14.16 -22.09 3.77
N THR A 4 14.40 -23.41 3.64
CA THR A 4 13.52 -24.49 4.15
C THR A 4 13.90 -24.95 5.55
N ARG A 5 14.59 -24.12 6.33
CA ARG A 5 14.94 -24.45 7.72
C ARG A 5 13.67 -24.60 8.55
N LYS A 6 13.53 -25.76 9.19
CA LYS A 6 12.38 -26.06 10.06
C LYS A 6 12.25 -25.08 11.22
N GLU A 7 13.37 -24.54 11.73
CA GLU A 7 13.34 -23.52 12.79
C GLU A 7 12.67 -22.20 12.35
N MET A 8 12.56 -21.93 11.04
CA MET A 8 11.89 -20.74 10.53
C MET A 8 10.37 -20.87 10.49
N GLU A 9 9.77 -22.04 10.79
CA GLU A 9 8.32 -22.23 10.84
C GLU A 9 7.64 -21.17 11.72
N ILE A 10 8.24 -20.86 12.89
CA ILE A 10 7.75 -19.80 13.80
C ILE A 10 7.68 -18.44 13.09
N MET A 11 8.70 -18.10 12.28
CA MET A 11 8.72 -16.83 11.55
C MET A 11 7.67 -16.81 10.44
N TRP A 12 7.46 -17.93 9.75
CA TRP A 12 6.45 -18.04 8.71
C TRP A 12 5.03 -17.97 9.28
N ASP A 13 4.78 -18.55 10.44
CA ASP A 13 3.49 -18.45 11.15
C ASP A 13 3.19 -17.01 11.56
N LEU A 14 4.20 -16.27 12.04
CA LEU A 14 4.06 -14.85 12.36
C LEU A 14 3.76 -14.01 11.11
N ILE A 15 4.43 -14.28 9.98
CA ILE A 15 4.20 -13.58 8.70
C ILE A 15 2.82 -13.90 8.13
N ALA A 16 2.29 -15.10 8.36
CA ALA A 16 0.96 -15.50 7.91
C ALA A 16 -0.18 -14.76 8.65
N THR A 17 0.13 -14.09 9.76
CA THR A 17 -0.86 -13.33 10.53
C THR A 17 -0.98 -11.91 9.98
N TYR A 18 -2.12 -11.62 9.35
CA TYR A 18 -2.39 -10.33 8.73
C TYR A 18 -2.54 -9.22 9.76
N ARG A 19 -2.07 -8.02 9.41
CA ARG A 19 -2.31 -6.81 10.22
C ARG A 19 -3.80 -6.49 10.27
N SER A 20 -4.28 -6.15 11.46
CA SER A 20 -5.68 -5.77 11.65
C SER A 20 -6.06 -4.57 10.78
N MET A 21 -7.23 -4.62 10.16
CA MET A 21 -7.76 -3.54 9.29
C MET A 21 -8.66 -2.55 10.03
N ASP A 22 -8.87 -2.76 11.33
CA ASP A 22 -9.69 -1.89 12.15
C ASP A 22 -8.95 -0.62 12.59
N ARG A 23 -9.71 0.29 13.20
CA ARG A 23 -9.21 1.57 13.70
C ARG A 23 -8.01 1.39 14.62
N ASP A 24 -8.10 0.49 15.61
CA ASP A 24 -7.09 0.38 16.65
C ASP A 24 -5.80 -0.29 16.12
N GLY A 25 -5.91 -1.26 15.21
CA GLY A 25 -4.76 -1.84 14.52
C GLY A 25 -4.07 -0.87 13.57
N LEU A 26 -4.80 0.06 12.95
CA LEU A 26 -4.22 1.15 12.16
C LEU A 26 -3.43 2.12 13.05
N ILE A 27 -3.97 2.50 14.21
CA ILE A 27 -3.28 3.38 15.17
C ILE A 27 -1.99 2.72 15.67
N GLU A 28 -2.04 1.45 16.04
CA GLU A 28 -0.86 0.69 16.47
C GLU A 28 0.22 0.67 15.37
N SER A 29 -0.19 0.40 14.13
CA SER A 29 0.73 0.38 12.99
C SER A 29 1.36 1.76 12.73
N ILE A 30 0.58 2.84 12.83
CA ILE A 30 1.09 4.22 12.71
C ILE A 30 2.14 4.49 13.79
N ALA A 31 1.84 4.17 15.05
CA ALA A 31 2.77 4.36 16.16
C ALA A 31 4.10 3.62 15.93
N ASN A 32 4.02 2.35 15.50
CA ASN A 32 5.19 1.56 15.17
C ASN A 32 6.03 2.18 14.04
N HIS A 33 5.41 2.75 13.01
CA HIS A 33 6.17 3.41 11.94
C HIS A 33 6.77 4.74 12.35
N ILE A 34 6.11 5.52 13.21
CA ILE A 34 6.68 6.74 13.78
C ILE A 34 7.97 6.40 14.52
N GLU A 35 7.93 5.39 15.39
CA GLU A 35 9.06 5.02 16.24
C GLU A 35 10.16 4.29 15.46
N PHE A 36 9.83 3.22 14.74
CA PHE A 36 10.83 2.32 14.17
C PHE A 36 11.17 2.61 12.70
N SER A 37 10.28 3.23 11.94
CA SER A 37 10.53 3.55 10.52
C SER A 37 10.99 4.99 10.29
N GLN A 38 10.45 5.95 11.05
CA GLN A 38 10.83 7.36 10.97
C GLN A 38 11.86 7.76 12.03
N CYS A 39 12.07 6.94 13.06
CA CYS A 39 12.94 7.25 14.20
C CYS A 39 12.53 8.56 14.89
N LYS A 40 11.22 8.83 14.98
CA LYS A 40 10.64 10.02 15.61
C LYS A 40 10.03 9.67 16.96
N ASN A 41 9.92 10.67 17.83
CA ASN A 41 9.22 10.58 19.10
C ASN A 41 8.20 11.71 19.23
N ARG A 42 7.47 11.74 20.36
CA ARG A 42 6.42 12.72 20.66
C ARG A 42 6.85 14.20 20.60
N TYR A 43 8.15 14.50 20.61
CA TYR A 43 8.68 15.87 20.57
C TYR A 43 9.22 16.27 19.20
N THR A 44 9.42 15.32 18.29
CA THR A 44 10.09 15.53 16.99
C THR A 44 9.24 15.16 15.78
N ALA A 45 8.06 14.59 16.03
CA ALA A 45 7.13 14.20 14.97
C ALA A 45 6.44 15.44 14.39
N GLU A 46 6.48 15.55 13.08
CA GLU A 46 5.78 16.59 12.31
C GLU A 46 4.59 15.96 11.55
N ASP A 47 3.68 16.78 11.03
CA ASP A 47 2.47 16.31 10.34
C ASP A 47 2.80 15.43 9.13
N PHE A 48 3.89 15.74 8.43
CA PHE A 48 4.38 14.90 7.33
C PHE A 48 4.84 13.51 7.79
N ASP A 49 5.43 13.41 9.00
CA ASP A 49 5.81 12.10 9.57
C ASP A 49 4.57 11.25 9.90
N ILE A 50 3.48 11.89 10.32
CA ILE A 50 2.20 11.22 10.57
C ILE A 50 1.61 10.70 9.26
N TYR A 51 1.53 11.55 8.22
CA TYR A 51 1.13 11.11 6.88
C TYR A 51 1.98 9.94 6.39
N ARG A 52 3.30 10.06 6.48
CA ARG A 52 4.23 9.02 6.00
C ARG A 52 4.07 7.71 6.77
N SER A 53 3.89 7.78 8.08
CA SER A 53 3.67 6.60 8.92
C SER A 53 2.32 5.94 8.64
N PHE A 54 1.30 6.72 8.32
CA PHE A 54 0.02 6.21 7.88
C PHE A 54 0.08 5.54 6.51
N ALA A 55 0.78 6.15 5.54
CA ALA A 55 1.01 5.54 4.23
C ALA A 55 1.79 4.22 4.33
N LEU A 56 2.79 4.14 5.22
CA LEU A 56 3.54 2.90 5.50
C LEU A 56 2.65 1.83 6.12
N SER A 57 1.79 2.19 7.09
CA SER A 57 0.81 1.29 7.70
C SER A 57 -0.11 0.66 6.64
N ILE A 58 -0.60 1.45 5.68
CA ILE A 58 -1.43 0.95 4.59
C ILE A 58 -0.62 0.06 3.63
N ARG A 59 0.61 0.48 3.30
CA ARG A 59 1.52 -0.30 2.45
C ARG A 59 1.78 -1.69 3.02
N ASP A 60 1.94 -1.82 4.33
CA ASP A 60 2.20 -3.11 4.96
C ASP A 60 1.06 -4.11 4.70
N ARG A 61 -0.20 -3.67 4.78
CA ARG A 61 -1.37 -4.48 4.39
C ARG A 61 -1.38 -4.83 2.91
N LEU A 62 -1.00 -3.88 2.04
CA LEU A 62 -0.89 -4.15 0.60
C LEU A 62 0.19 -5.19 0.28
N VAL A 63 1.31 -5.19 1.02
CA VAL A 63 2.40 -6.16 0.86
C VAL A 63 1.93 -7.57 1.19
N GLU A 64 1.12 -7.75 2.23
CA GLU A 64 0.51 -9.05 2.57
C GLU A 64 -0.28 -9.61 1.37
N PHE A 65 -1.21 -8.83 0.81
CA PHE A 65 -1.97 -9.25 -0.38
C PHE A 65 -1.11 -9.44 -1.62
N TRP A 66 -0.10 -8.60 -1.81
CA TRP A 66 0.79 -8.69 -2.96
C TRP A 66 1.59 -9.99 -2.94
N ASN A 67 2.14 -10.38 -1.78
CA ASN A 67 2.88 -11.62 -1.62
C ASN A 67 2.01 -12.84 -1.97
N ASP A 68 0.79 -12.89 -1.44
CA ASP A 68 -0.17 -13.96 -1.71
C ASP A 68 -0.57 -14.05 -3.18
N THR A 69 -0.77 -12.90 -3.82
CA THR A 69 -1.09 -12.81 -5.25
C THR A 69 0.06 -13.35 -6.09
N GLN A 70 1.30 -12.94 -5.83
CA GLN A 70 2.47 -13.44 -6.55
C GLN A 70 2.67 -14.95 -6.34
N GLN A 71 2.49 -15.43 -5.10
CA GLN A 71 2.58 -16.85 -4.81
C GLN A 71 1.50 -17.65 -5.56
N THR A 72 0.28 -17.12 -5.63
CA THR A 72 -0.83 -17.73 -6.37
C THR A 72 -0.53 -17.81 -7.86
N TYR A 73 0.00 -16.73 -8.45
CA TYR A 73 0.38 -16.71 -9.86
C TYR A 73 1.46 -17.74 -10.20
N GLN A 74 2.47 -17.88 -9.34
CA GLN A 74 3.53 -18.88 -9.51
C GLN A 74 2.99 -20.31 -9.38
N LYS A 75 2.20 -20.59 -8.33
CA LYS A 75 1.63 -21.93 -8.07
C LYS A 75 0.69 -22.39 -9.18
N LYS A 76 -0.16 -21.49 -9.68
CA LYS A 76 -1.16 -21.82 -10.72
C LYS A 76 -0.61 -21.76 -12.15
N GLN A 77 0.60 -21.20 -12.34
CA GLN A 77 1.22 -20.99 -13.66
C GLN A 77 0.25 -20.35 -14.68
N CYS A 78 -0.51 -19.36 -14.23
CA CYS A 78 -1.49 -18.69 -15.08
C CYS A 78 -0.83 -17.86 -16.18
N LYS A 79 -1.48 -17.72 -17.34
CA LYS A 79 -1.05 -16.77 -18.39
C LYS A 79 -1.10 -15.35 -17.82
N GLN A 80 0.00 -14.60 -17.94
CA GLN A 80 0.11 -13.23 -17.43
C GLN A 80 0.07 -12.20 -18.56
N VAL A 81 -0.55 -11.06 -18.29
CA VAL A 81 -0.59 -9.90 -19.19
C VAL A 81 0.48 -8.91 -18.77
N TYR A 82 1.28 -8.43 -19.73
CA TYR A 82 2.29 -7.41 -19.50
C TYR A 82 1.92 -6.17 -20.30
N TYR A 83 1.46 -5.13 -19.60
CA TYR A 83 1.11 -3.85 -20.19
C TYR A 83 2.33 -2.94 -20.17
N PHE A 84 2.84 -2.59 -21.34
CA PHE A 84 3.97 -1.68 -21.48
C PHE A 84 3.46 -0.29 -21.84
N SER A 85 3.81 0.70 -21.02
CA SER A 85 3.53 2.10 -21.29
C SER A 85 4.72 2.93 -20.85
N LEU A 86 4.99 4.01 -21.58
CA LEU A 86 5.99 4.99 -21.14
C LEU A 86 5.46 5.79 -19.94
N GLU A 87 4.16 6.08 -19.93
CA GLU A 87 3.53 6.93 -18.92
C GLU A 87 2.48 6.18 -18.08
N TYR A 88 2.43 6.50 -16.80
CA TYR A 88 1.38 6.09 -15.86
C TYR A 88 1.00 7.26 -14.95
N LEU A 89 -0.18 7.84 -15.16
CA LEU A 89 -0.68 8.94 -14.34
C LEU A 89 -1.51 8.40 -13.17
N ILE A 90 -0.82 7.82 -12.19
CA ILE A 90 -1.43 7.19 -10.99
C ILE A 90 -2.13 8.26 -10.12
N GLY A 91 -1.49 9.42 -9.94
CA GLY A 91 -1.92 10.45 -9.00
C GLY A 91 -1.57 10.07 -7.55
N ARG A 92 -2.35 10.57 -6.60
CA ARG A 92 -2.24 10.25 -5.17
C ARG A 92 -2.75 8.84 -4.87
N SER A 93 -1.97 8.07 -4.11
CA SER A 93 -2.23 6.66 -3.84
C SER A 93 -2.97 6.44 -2.52
N LEU A 94 -2.81 7.31 -1.52
CA LEU A 94 -3.34 7.09 -0.17
C LEU A 94 -4.86 6.85 -0.18
N LYS A 95 -5.60 7.77 -0.80
CA LYS A 95 -7.06 7.70 -0.89
C LYS A 95 -7.54 6.47 -1.66
N ASN A 96 -6.90 6.18 -2.80
CA ASN A 96 -7.25 5.03 -3.64
C ASN A 96 -6.99 3.70 -2.91
N ASN A 97 -5.87 3.61 -2.18
CA ASN A 97 -5.54 2.42 -1.41
C ASN A 97 -6.53 2.19 -0.25
N LEU A 98 -6.91 3.24 0.48
CA LEU A 98 -7.93 3.16 1.52
C LEU A 98 -9.29 2.68 0.98
N LEU A 99 -9.68 3.19 -0.19
CA LEU A 99 -10.91 2.81 -0.86
C LEU A 99 -10.87 1.34 -1.30
N ASN A 100 -9.81 0.93 -1.99
CA ASN A 100 -9.67 -0.42 -2.56
C ASN A 100 -9.47 -1.50 -1.49
N LEU A 101 -8.91 -1.15 -0.33
CA LEU A 101 -8.87 -2.02 0.85
C LEU A 101 -10.21 -2.05 1.63
N GLY A 102 -11.17 -1.18 1.32
CA GLY A 102 -12.43 -1.07 2.05
C GLY A 102 -12.31 -0.48 3.46
N ILE A 103 -11.19 0.18 3.78
CA ILE A 103 -10.87 0.69 5.12
C ILE A 103 -10.96 2.22 5.23
N MET A 104 -11.65 2.87 4.29
CA MET A 104 -11.78 4.34 4.27
C MET A 104 -12.34 4.89 5.60
N ASN A 105 -13.40 4.26 6.14
CA ASN A 105 -13.99 4.67 7.41
C ASN A 105 -13.06 4.39 8.60
N ALA A 106 -12.46 3.20 8.64
CA ALA A 106 -11.54 2.82 9.72
C ALA A 106 -10.28 3.70 9.76
N GLY A 107 -9.74 4.04 8.59
CA GLY A 107 -8.64 4.99 8.42
C GLY A 107 -9.02 6.40 8.87
N GLY A 108 -10.18 6.91 8.44
CA GLY A 108 -10.69 8.20 8.87
C GLY A 108 -10.89 8.28 10.39
N ASP A 109 -11.48 7.24 10.99
CA ASP A 109 -11.67 7.18 12.43
C ASP A 109 -10.35 7.05 13.20
N ALA A 110 -9.35 6.36 12.64
CA ALA A 110 -8.03 6.22 13.25
C ALA A 110 -7.31 7.57 13.30
N ILE A 111 -7.25 8.27 12.16
CA ILE A 111 -6.64 9.59 12.02
C ILE A 111 -7.35 10.62 12.91
N ARG A 112 -8.69 10.62 12.93
CA ARG A 112 -9.48 11.50 13.81
C ARG A 112 -9.17 11.24 15.29
N LYS A 113 -9.04 9.98 15.70
CA LYS A 113 -8.77 9.59 17.10
C LYS A 113 -7.38 10.03 17.58
N ILE A 114 -6.41 10.19 16.68
CA ILE A 114 -5.08 10.74 17.00
C ILE A 114 -5.00 12.26 16.84
N GLY A 115 -6.12 12.94 16.55
CA GLY A 115 -6.22 14.40 16.52
C GLY A 115 -5.94 15.05 15.17
N TYR A 116 -5.94 14.28 14.08
CA TYR A 116 -5.69 14.76 12.73
C TYR A 116 -6.94 14.67 11.86
N ASP A 117 -6.98 15.45 10.78
CA ASP A 117 -7.98 15.32 9.72
C ASP A 117 -7.42 14.51 8.52
N LEU A 118 -8.24 13.60 7.99
CA LEU A 118 -7.80 12.73 6.90
C LEU A 118 -7.63 13.49 5.58
N GLU A 119 -8.46 14.51 5.31
CA GLU A 119 -8.36 15.31 4.10
C GLU A 119 -7.08 16.16 4.13
N GLU A 120 -6.77 16.76 5.29
CA GLU A 120 -5.51 17.50 5.49
C GLU A 120 -4.27 16.61 5.26
N LEU A 121 -4.25 15.38 5.80
CA LEU A 121 -3.13 14.46 5.57
C LEU A 121 -3.03 14.01 4.10
N GLN A 122 -4.15 13.89 3.38
CA GLN A 122 -4.15 13.54 1.96
C GLN A 122 -3.55 14.64 1.07
N GLU A 123 -3.60 15.90 1.50
CA GLU A 123 -2.96 17.02 0.79
C GLU A 123 -1.44 17.04 0.94
N LEU A 124 -0.88 16.33 1.92
CA LEU A 124 0.57 16.17 2.09
C LEU A 124 1.17 15.18 1.07
N GLU A 125 0.34 14.36 0.42
CA GLU A 125 0.77 13.44 -0.63
C GLU A 125 1.08 14.19 -1.93
N HIS A 126 2.29 13.97 -2.44
CA HIS A 126 2.69 14.49 -3.74
C HIS A 126 2.19 13.56 -4.85
N ASP A 127 1.67 14.15 -5.92
CA ASP A 127 1.26 13.40 -7.10
C ASP A 127 2.46 12.69 -7.73
N ALA A 128 2.29 11.41 -8.10
CA ALA A 128 3.31 10.68 -8.84
C ALA A 128 3.43 11.23 -10.27
N GLY A 129 4.48 12.01 -10.54
CA GLY A 129 4.82 12.57 -11.86
C GLY A 129 5.34 11.56 -12.87
N LEU A 130 4.66 10.41 -13.00
CA LEU A 130 5.05 9.29 -13.87
C LEU A 130 4.36 9.32 -15.25
N GLY A 131 3.69 10.41 -15.58
CA GLY A 131 3.00 10.64 -16.85
C GLY A 131 2.49 12.07 -16.91
N ASN A 132 2.03 12.49 -18.08
CA ASN A 132 1.62 13.88 -18.31
C ASN A 132 0.17 14.01 -18.79
N GLY A 133 -0.33 13.03 -19.55
CA GLY A 133 -1.59 13.17 -20.28
C GLY A 133 -2.57 12.00 -20.16
N GLY A 134 -3.59 12.03 -21.02
CA GLY A 134 -4.66 11.03 -21.04
C GLY A 134 -4.18 9.59 -21.32
N LEU A 135 -3.07 9.43 -22.05
CA LEU A 135 -2.44 8.12 -22.25
C LEU A 135 -1.99 7.50 -20.92
N GLY A 136 -1.26 8.28 -20.11
CA GLY A 136 -0.82 7.84 -18.79
C GLY A 136 -2.01 7.56 -17.86
N ARG A 137 -3.10 8.35 -17.96
CA ARG A 137 -4.30 8.10 -17.15
C ARG A 137 -5.04 6.84 -17.58
N LEU A 138 -5.13 6.58 -18.88
CA LEU A 138 -5.71 5.35 -19.42
C LEU A 138 -4.95 4.11 -18.92
N ALA A 139 -3.62 4.15 -18.98
CA ALA A 139 -2.76 3.09 -18.47
C ALA A 139 -2.98 2.83 -16.97
N ALA A 140 -3.09 3.90 -16.16
CA ALA A 140 -3.40 3.79 -14.74
C ALA A 140 -4.77 3.14 -14.48
N CYS A 141 -5.83 3.60 -15.16
CA CYS A 141 -7.18 3.03 -15.04
C CYS A 141 -7.24 1.56 -15.49
N PHE A 142 -6.44 1.18 -16.49
CA PHE A 142 -6.33 -0.23 -16.91
C PHE A 142 -5.70 -1.09 -15.81
N LEU A 143 -4.64 -0.64 -15.14
CA LEU A 143 -4.05 -1.38 -14.02
C LEU A 143 -5.06 -1.60 -12.89
N GLU A 144 -5.81 -0.56 -12.51
CA GLU A 144 -6.84 -0.67 -11.48
C GLU A 144 -7.97 -1.62 -11.88
N SER A 145 -8.41 -1.56 -13.14
CA SER A 145 -9.45 -2.46 -13.67
C SER A 145 -8.98 -3.90 -13.70
N MET A 146 -7.73 -4.16 -14.11
CA MET A 146 -7.15 -5.50 -14.13
C MET A 146 -7.02 -6.07 -12.72
N ALA A 147 -6.62 -5.26 -11.73
CA ALA A 147 -6.60 -5.68 -10.33
C ALA A 147 -8.01 -6.03 -9.82
N THR A 148 -9.00 -5.17 -10.08
CA THR A 148 -10.40 -5.36 -9.67
C THR A 148 -11.02 -6.61 -10.29
N LEU A 149 -10.74 -6.88 -11.57
CA LEU A 149 -11.19 -8.07 -12.29
C LEU A 149 -10.37 -9.33 -11.99
N GLN A 150 -9.41 -9.25 -11.05
CA GLN A 150 -8.52 -10.34 -10.66
C GLN A 150 -7.75 -10.94 -11.84
N LEU A 151 -7.38 -10.10 -12.81
CA LEU A 151 -6.59 -10.51 -13.95
C LEU A 151 -5.10 -10.53 -13.56
N PRO A 152 -4.37 -11.62 -13.89
CA PRO A 152 -2.92 -11.69 -13.67
C PRO A 152 -2.21 -10.76 -14.65
N ALA A 153 -2.02 -9.51 -14.23
CA ALA A 153 -1.45 -8.46 -15.06
C ALA A 153 -0.38 -7.64 -14.33
N HIS A 154 0.55 -7.12 -15.11
CA HIS A 154 1.65 -6.28 -14.63
C HIS A 154 1.81 -5.06 -15.55
N GLY A 155 2.04 -3.90 -14.93
CA GLY A 155 2.44 -2.68 -15.64
C GLY A 155 3.96 -2.55 -15.67
N TYR A 156 4.50 -2.27 -16.85
CA TYR A 156 5.92 -1.94 -17.05
C TYR A 156 6.02 -0.52 -17.59
N GLY A 157 6.94 0.26 -17.02
CA GLY A 157 7.21 1.65 -17.36
C GLY A 157 8.55 2.14 -16.81
N ILE A 158 8.75 3.46 -16.79
CA ILE A 158 9.99 4.10 -16.35
C ILE A 158 9.70 4.93 -15.10
N ARG A 159 10.61 4.91 -14.12
CA ARG A 159 10.61 5.84 -12.99
C ARG A 159 11.40 7.08 -13.38
N TYR A 160 10.67 8.12 -13.81
CA TYR A 160 11.22 9.41 -14.22
C TYR A 160 11.92 10.16 -13.08
#